data_AF-A0A536M240-F1
#
_entry.id   AF-A0A536M240-F1
#
_cell.length_a   1.000
_cell.length_b   1.000
_cell.length_c   1.000
_cell.angle_alpha   90.00
_cell.angle_beta   90.00
_cell.angle_gamma   90.00
#
_symmetry.space_group_name_H-M   'P 1'
#
loop_
_entity.id
_entity.type
_entity.pdbx_description
1 polymer ?
#
loop_
_entity_poly.entity_id
_entity_poly.type
_entity_poly.pdbx_seq_one_letter_code
_entity_poly.pdbx_strand_id
1 'polypeptide(L)' 'MQLPQETIVALPMAAAIFVFFWALDRVRKERRVRSTDAQAARATPRELVDRLLKPAAENLSQRRRVAGKPTLTEDLAR' A
#
# COMPACT_ATOMS: atom_id res chain seq x y z
N MET A 1 41.03 -12.15 38.51
CA MET A 1 41.34 -11.69 37.14
C MET A 1 40.83 -10.27 36.98
N GLN A 2 41.73 -9.29 36.85
CA GLN A 2 41.35 -7.90 36.58
C GLN A 2 40.90 -7.82 35.12
N LEU A 3 39.59 -7.67 34.91
CA LEU A 3 39.04 -7.44 33.58
C LEU A 3 39.42 -6.02 33.14
N PRO A 4 39.92 -5.82 31.91
CA PRO A 4 40.21 -4.50 31.38
C PRO A 4 38.96 -3.62 31.47
N GLN A 5 39.12 -2.36 31.88
CA GLN A 5 37.99 -1.42 31.98
C GLN A 5 37.25 -1.27 30.66
N GLU A 6 37.94 -1.42 29.52
CA GLU A 6 37.31 -1.39 28.21
C GLU A 6 36.27 -2.50 28.06
N THR A 7 36.52 -3.70 28.60
CA THR A 7 35.58 -4.83 28.53
C THR A 7 34.33 -4.58 29.37
N ILE A 8 34.46 -3.88 30.50
CA ILE A 8 33.34 -3.55 31.39
C ILE A 8 32.34 -2.63 30.69
N VAL A 9 32.80 -1.75 29.80
CA VAL A 9 31.95 -0.81 29.05
C VAL A 9 31.52 -1.38 27.70
N ALA A 10 32.44 -2.05 26.98
CA ALA A 10 32.18 -2.58 25.65
C ALA A 10 31.13 -3.71 25.66
N LEU A 11 31.14 -4.55 26.70
CA LEU A 11 30.22 -5.68 26.80
C LEU A 11 28.73 -5.26 26.90
N PRO A 12 28.33 -4.35 27.83
CA PRO A 12 26.95 -3.88 27.88
C PRO A 12 26.57 -3.05 26.66
N MET A 13 27.52 -2.30 26.07
CA MET A 13 27.25 -1.53 24.85
C MET A 13 26.98 -2.45 23.65
N ALA A 14 27.77 -3.50 23.47
CA ALA A 14 27.55 -4.51 22.44
C ALA A 14 26.23 -5.27 22.66
N ALA A 15 25.91 -5.62 23.90
CA ALA A 15 24.64 -6.24 24.25
C ALA A 15 23.45 -5.34 23.91
N ALA A 16 23.52 -4.04 24.22
CA ALA A 16 22.47 -3.08 23.91
C ALA A 16 22.25 -2.95 22.39
N ILE A 17 23.32 -2.89 21.61
CA ILE A 17 23.25 -2.86 20.13
C ILE A 17 22.57 -4.14 19.63
N PHE A 18 22.97 -5.31 20.11
CA PHE A 18 22.39 -6.58 19.70
C PHE A 18 20.89 -6.66 20.01
N VAL A 19 20.49 -6.28 21.24
CA VAL A 19 19.08 -6.23 21.66
C VAL A 19 18.27 -5.26 20.81
N PHE A 20 18.83 -4.08 20.51
CA PHE A 20 18.18 -3.08 19.67
C PHE A 20 17.89 -3.63 18.26
N PHE A 21 18.88 -4.25 17.62
CA PHE A 21 18.69 -4.85 16.29
C PHE A 21 17.77 -6.07 16.32
N TRP A 22 17.82 -6.89 17.38
CA TRP A 22 16.89 -8.00 17.56
C TRP A 22 15.44 -7.52 17.72
N ALA A 23 15.22 -6.47 18.51
CA ALA A 23 13.91 -5.84 18.67
C ALA A 23 13.41 -5.22 17.34
N LEU A 24 14.30 -4.55 16.58
CA LEU A 24 13.97 -4.04 15.25
C LEU A 24 13.61 -5.16 14.27
N ASP A 25 14.38 -6.25 14.25
CA ASP A 25 14.11 -7.39 13.38
C ASP A 25 12.78 -8.07 13.75
N ARG A 26 12.49 -8.21 15.04
CA ARG A 26 11.21 -8.71 15.54
C ARG A 26 10.05 -7.82 15.09
N VAL A 27 10.15 -6.50 15.27
CA VAL A 27 9.13 -5.54 14.82
C VAL A 27 8.99 -5.55 13.30
N ARG A 28 10.09 -5.68 12.55
CA ARG A 28 10.06 -5.79 11.08
C ARG A 28 9.37 -7.07 10.63
N LYS A 29 9.61 -8.20 11.30
CA LYS A 29 8.94 -9.48 11.03
C LYS A 29 7.46 -9.39 11.35
N GLU A 30 7.09 -8.86 12.51
CA GLU A 30 5.69 -8.65 12.92
C GLU A 30 4.95 -7.71 11.95
N ARG A 31 5.58 -6.60 11.52
CA ARG A 31 5.01 -5.70 10.49
C ARG A 31 4.92 -6.36 9.12
N ARG A 32 5.89 -7.19 8.73
CA ARG A 32 5.85 -7.94 7.46
C ARG A 32 4.70 -8.93 7.44
N VAL A 33 4.52 -9.71 8.51
CA VAL A 33 3.40 -10.65 8.63
C VAL A 33 2.06 -9.90 8.55
N ARG A 34 1.93 -8.77 9.27
CA ARG A 34 0.73 -7.91 9.19
C ARG A 34 0.53 -7.28 7.81
N SER A 35 1.60 -6.98 7.08
CA SER A 35 1.51 -6.46 5.71
C SER A 35 1.08 -7.52 4.69
N THR A 36 1.31 -8.81 4.98
CA THR A 36 0.81 -9.90 4.15
C THR A 36 -0.71 -10.00 4.26
N ASP A 37 -1.29 -9.80 5.44
CA ASP A 37 -2.76 -9.75 5.62
C ASP A 37 -3.40 -8.47 5.06
N ALA A 38 -2.65 -7.37 5.01
CA ALA A 38 -3.11 -6.07 4.52
C ALA A 38 -2.62 -5.74 3.10
N GLN A 39 -2.17 -6.73 2.33
CA GLN A 39 -2.02 -6.54 0.89
C GLN A 39 -3.42 -6.62 0.29
N ALA A 40 -4.22 -5.58 0.55
CA ALA A 40 -5.48 -5.34 -0.14
C ALA A 40 -5.21 -5.59 -1.62
N ALA A 41 -5.90 -6.60 -2.16
CA ALA A 41 -5.77 -6.99 -3.56
C ALA A 41 -5.75 -5.69 -4.37
N ARG A 42 -4.62 -5.41 -5.02
CA ARG A 42 -4.53 -4.25 -5.93
C ARG A 42 -5.69 -4.44 -6.88
N ALA A 43 -6.73 -3.59 -6.76
CA ALA A 43 -7.92 -3.69 -7.60
C ALA A 43 -7.41 -3.80 -9.03
N THR A 44 -7.74 -4.90 -9.69
CA THR A 44 -7.21 -5.15 -11.02
C THR A 44 -7.60 -3.97 -11.91
N PRO A 45 -6.77 -3.53 -12.88
CA PRO A 45 -7.11 -2.39 -13.73
C PRO A 45 -8.52 -2.47 -14.32
N ARG A 46 -9.01 -3.70 -14.56
CA ARG A 46 -10.36 -4.01 -15.01
C ARG A 46 -11.45 -3.63 -13.99
N GLU A 47 -11.24 -3.89 -12.70
CA GLU A 47 -12.18 -3.49 -11.65
C GLU A 47 -12.21 -1.97 -11.44
N LEU A 48 -11.08 -1.29 -11.61
CA LEU A 48 -11.03 0.19 -11.58
C LEU A 48 -11.79 0.78 -12.77
N VAL A 49 -11.62 0.22 -13.96
CA VAL A 49 -12.39 0.59 -15.16
C VAL A 49 -13.89 0.37 -14.92
N ASP A 50 -14.27 -0.80 -14.40
CA ASP A 50 -15.68 -1.13 -14.16
C ASP A 50 -16.32 -0.25 -13.07
N ARG A 51 -15.57 0.12 -12.03
CA ARG A 51 -16.10 0.93 -10.92
C ARG A 51 -16.03 2.43 -11.14
N LEU A 52 -15.03 2.93 -11.87
CA LEU A 52 -14.89 4.38 -12.13
C LEU A 52 -15.37 4.79 -13.51
N LEU A 53 -15.02 4.06 -14.57
CA LEU A 53 -15.30 4.51 -15.93
C LEU A 53 -16.74 4.22 -16.36
N LYS A 54 -17.35 3.10 -15.95
CA LYS A 54 -18.76 2.84 -16.26
C LYS A 54 -19.69 3.91 -15.65
N PRO A 55 -19.61 4.23 -14.35
CA PRO A 55 -20.49 5.25 -13.78
C PRO A 55 -20.21 6.65 -14.32
N ALA A 56 -18.94 6.98 -14.62
CA ALA A 56 -18.60 8.28 -15.20
C ALA A 56 -19.15 8.43 -16.63
N ALA A 57 -19.07 7.38 -17.44
CA ALA A 57 -19.60 7.36 -18.81
C ALA A 57 -21.13 7.49 -18.82
N GLU A 58 -21.83 6.80 -17.93
CA GLU A 58 -23.29 6.92 -17.77
C GLU A 58 -23.72 8.32 -17.33
N ASN A 59 -23.03 8.92 -16.36
CA ASN A 59 -23.33 10.29 -15.93
C ASN A 59 -23.10 11.31 -17.05
N LEU A 60 -22.05 11.14 -17.86
CA LEU A 60 -21.77 12.02 -19.00
C LEU A 60 -22.77 11.81 -20.15
N SER A 61 -23.19 10.58 -20.42
CA SER A 61 -24.20 10.29 -21.44
C SER A 61 -25.58 10.84 -21.03
N GLN A 62 -25.96 10.70 -19.76
CA GLN A 62 -27.19 11.28 -19.23
C GLN A 62 -27.19 12.81 -19.32
N ARG A 63 -26.07 13.47 -18.94
CA ARG A 63 -25.92 14.92 -19.09
C ARG A 63 -26.02 15.38 -20.54
N ARG A 64 -25.43 14.64 -21.49
CA ARG A 64 -25.52 14.94 -22.92
C ARG A 64 -26.94 14.78 -23.47
N ARG A 65 -27.66 13.73 -23.05
CA ARG A 65 -29.08 13.53 -23.40
C ARG A 65 -29.97 14.66 -22.91
N VAL A 66 -29.79 15.10 -21.66
CA VAL A 66 -30.53 16.26 -21.11
C VAL A 66 -30.21 17.54 -21.88
N ALA A 67 -28.98 17.69 -22.37
CA ALA A 67 -28.56 18.82 -23.21
C ALA A 67 -28.96 18.67 -24.71
N GLY A 68 -29.73 17.64 -25.08
CA GLY A 68 -30.18 17.40 -26.45
C GLY A 68 -29.07 17.01 -27.44
N LYS A 69 -27.90 16.59 -26.94
CA LYS A 69 -26.72 16.20 -27.75
C LYS A 69 -26.61 14.68 -27.85
N PRO A 70 -26.18 14.12 -29.00
CA PRO A 70 -25.99 12.68 -29.15
C PRO A 70 -24.96 12.16 -28.13
N THR A 71 -25.21 10.95 -27.63
CA THR A 71 -24.30 10.27 -26.72
C THR A 71 -23.09 9.70 -27.48
N LEU A 72 -21.95 9.56 -26.80
CA LEU A 72 -20.73 8.98 -27.41
C LEU A 72 -20.95 7.61 -28.04
N THR A 73 -21.89 6.82 -27.51
CA THR A 73 -22.30 5.52 -28.07
C THR A 73 -23.12 5.64 -29.35
N GLU A 74 -23.94 6.69 -29.49
CA GLU A 74 -24.72 6.97 -30.70
C GLU A 74 -23.81 7.55 -31.80
N ASP A 75 -22.80 8.35 -31.43
CA ASP A 75 -21.80 8.88 -32.37
C ASP A 75 -20.85 7.79 -32.91
N LEU A 76 -20.49 6.79 -32.09
CA LEU A 76 -19.63 5.67 -32.50
C LEU A 76 -20.36 4.58 -33.32
N ALA A 77 -21.69 4.56 -33.28
CA ALA A 77 -22.51 3.57 -34.00
C ALA A 77 -22.88 4.02 -35.43
N ARG A 78 -22.44 5.21 -35.86
CA ARG A 78 -22.61 5.75 -37.20
C ARG A 78 -21.32 5.60 -38.01
#